data_AF-A0A973NT66-F1
#
_entry.id   AF-A0A973NT66-F1
#
_cell.length_a   1.000
_cell.length_b   1.000
_cell.length_c   1.000
_cell.angle_alpha   90.00
_cell.angle_beta   90.00
_cell.angle_gamma   90.00
#
_symmetry.space_group_name_H-M   'P 1'
#
loop_
_entity.id
_entity.type
_entity.pdbx_description
1 polymer ?
#
loop_
_entity_poly.entity_id
_entity_poly.type
_entity_poly.pdbx_seq_one_letter_code
_entity_poly.pdbx_strand_id
1 'polypeptide(L)'
;MKVFIARLLVLLVGAALSSGWVQDVSVSAESGGGVGGCISLQDMGVPGFDVTREITKSSQIGSAEFSLPSDAAQGPKAWYVLHFHVAVIDTPGSAGTADVSASTNGATAAHVVLNPGVAGGVDWSTGGIAEPDQRGHSADGAVEVHMANYLQFSGVKAGRNTIEFQAEAFGSSKLGRVHVFPDTCLEKTDKSPDQVQLSTHVTAQHVTVGTNFSVQVKLHNQGSGAILGARVLMQVDGGGIAPASNSQVQVPELTTDWSGQLDFKALAAGNHTLQITVSTAARPNLGGTTLLIPVAKHTRLNVLPWIAAVIAVLFFALGYRLLRSARS
;
A
#
# COMPACT_ATOMS: atom_id res chain seq x y z
N MET A 1 1.68 -26.53 18.00
CA MET A 1 2.34 -27.43 17.03
C MET A 1 1.28 -27.92 16.06
N LYS A 2 1.38 -27.54 14.77
CA LYS A 2 0.55 -27.98 13.61
C LYS A 2 -0.91 -27.46 13.62
N VAL A 3 -1.49 -26.79 12.61
CA VAL A 3 -1.11 -26.45 11.22
C VAL A 3 -1.83 -25.13 10.87
N PHE A 4 -1.07 -24.15 10.40
CA PHE A 4 -1.55 -22.96 9.69
C PHE A 4 -1.04 -23.16 8.26
N ILE A 5 -1.90 -23.44 7.28
CA ILE A 5 -1.71 -23.36 5.82
C ILE A 5 -3.01 -23.88 5.19
N ALA A 6 -3.78 -23.00 4.54
CA ALA A 6 -4.66 -23.27 3.39
C ALA A 6 -5.64 -22.09 3.17
N ARG A 7 -5.15 -21.01 2.57
CA ARG A 7 -6.00 -20.02 1.87
C ARG A 7 -5.26 -19.57 0.60
N LEU A 8 -5.11 -20.50 -0.32
CA LEU A 8 -4.70 -20.25 -1.70
C LEU A 8 -5.09 -21.48 -2.54
N LEU A 9 -6.35 -21.57 -2.95
CA LEU A 9 -6.89 -22.34 -4.08
C LEU A 9 -8.41 -22.48 -3.90
N VAL A 10 -9.18 -21.57 -4.50
CA VAL A 10 -10.51 -21.90 -5.08
C VAL A 10 -10.67 -20.97 -6.28
N LEU A 11 -10.07 -21.39 -7.39
CA LEU A 11 -10.35 -20.86 -8.73
C LEU A 11 -10.50 -22.11 -9.59
N LEU A 12 -11.66 -22.23 -10.24
CA LEU A 12 -12.16 -23.27 -11.15
C LEU A 12 -13.18 -24.28 -10.61
N VAL A 13 -14.27 -24.31 -11.39
CA VAL A 13 -15.36 -25.29 -11.53
C VAL A 13 -16.59 -25.08 -10.65
N GLY A 14 -17.61 -24.44 -11.25
CA GLY A 14 -18.96 -24.38 -10.72
C GLY A 14 -19.96 -23.65 -11.63
N ALA A 15 -19.92 -23.90 -12.94
CA ALA A 15 -20.98 -23.47 -13.85
C ALA A 15 -22.13 -24.49 -13.82
N ALA A 16 -23.33 -24.08 -13.39
CA ALA A 16 -24.62 -24.47 -13.97
C ALA A 16 -25.82 -23.93 -13.16
N LEU A 17 -26.62 -23.10 -13.85
CA LEU A 17 -28.09 -22.97 -13.76
C LEU A 17 -28.72 -22.19 -12.59
N SER A 18 -28.85 -20.87 -12.81
CA SER A 18 -30.13 -20.16 -12.67
C SER A 18 -30.09 -18.90 -13.53
N SER A 19 -30.34 -19.03 -14.83
CA SER A 19 -30.41 -17.92 -15.79
C SER A 19 -31.71 -17.15 -15.62
N GLY A 20 -31.74 -16.22 -14.67
CA GLY A 20 -32.56 -15.03 -14.84
C GLY A 20 -31.97 -14.25 -16.00
N TRP A 21 -32.75 -13.99 -17.04
CA TRP A 21 -32.34 -13.24 -18.23
C TRP A 21 -31.79 -11.87 -17.80
N VAL A 22 -30.48 -11.75 -17.67
CA VAL A 22 -29.80 -10.46 -17.76
C VAL A 22 -29.71 -10.20 -19.26
N GLN A 23 -30.34 -9.12 -19.72
CA GLN A 23 -30.08 -8.66 -21.08
C GLN A 23 -28.63 -8.18 -21.10
N ASP A 24 -27.76 -8.95 -21.74
CA ASP A 24 -26.42 -8.50 -22.13
C ASP A 24 -26.59 -7.41 -23.20
N VAL A 25 -26.84 -6.17 -22.75
CA VAL A 25 -26.84 -5.00 -23.61
C VAL A 25 -25.39 -4.63 -23.84
N SER A 26 -24.81 -5.16 -24.93
CA SER A 26 -23.52 -4.68 -25.43
C SER A 26 -23.76 -3.49 -26.36
N VAL A 27 -23.28 -2.32 -25.96
CA VAL A 27 -23.21 -1.14 -26.82
C VAL A 27 -21.74 -0.88 -27.12
N SER A 28 -21.38 -0.82 -28.40
CA SER A 28 -20.05 -0.46 -28.85
C SER A 28 -20.07 0.99 -29.32
N ALA A 29 -19.34 1.88 -28.64
CA ALA A 29 -19.08 3.24 -29.13
C ALA A 29 -17.61 3.39 -29.50
N GLU A 30 -17.34 3.96 -30.68
CA GLU A 30 -16.02 4.48 -31.05
C GLU A 30 -15.93 5.94 -30.58
N SER A 31 -15.39 6.17 -29.37
CA SER A 31 -15.17 7.53 -28.90
C SER A 31 -13.82 8.06 -29.40
N GLY A 32 -13.86 9.01 -30.33
CA GLY A 32 -12.70 9.79 -30.80
C GLY A 32 -12.22 10.83 -29.79
N GLY A 33 -12.15 10.47 -28.50
CA GLY A 33 -11.83 11.38 -27.40
C GLY A 33 -10.38 11.85 -27.45
N GLY A 34 -10.18 13.16 -27.67
CA GLY A 34 -8.88 13.82 -27.56
C GLY A 34 -8.29 13.70 -26.14
N VAL A 35 -6.98 13.97 -26.04
CA VAL A 35 -6.22 13.95 -24.79
C VAL A 35 -6.87 14.90 -23.77
N GLY A 36 -7.37 14.36 -22.65
CA GLY A 36 -7.91 15.14 -21.52
C GLY A 36 -9.42 15.07 -21.26
N GLY A 37 -10.17 14.26 -22.01
CA GLY A 37 -11.60 14.00 -21.75
C GLY A 37 -11.86 12.68 -21.02
N CYS A 38 -12.96 12.61 -20.26
CA CYS A 38 -13.47 11.35 -19.72
C CYS A 38 -14.43 10.69 -20.71
N ILE A 39 -14.29 9.39 -20.97
CA ILE A 39 -15.23 8.60 -21.78
C ILE A 39 -16.24 7.98 -20.81
N SER A 40 -17.42 8.58 -20.70
CA SER A 40 -18.48 8.13 -19.78
C SER A 40 -19.27 6.94 -20.33
N LEU A 41 -20.03 6.27 -19.45
CA LEU A 41 -21.01 5.28 -19.89
C LEU A 41 -22.02 5.91 -20.86
N GLN A 42 -22.41 7.16 -20.65
CA GLN A 42 -23.27 7.89 -21.58
C GLN A 42 -22.63 8.03 -22.97
N ASP A 43 -21.33 8.33 -23.05
CA ASP A 43 -20.59 8.38 -24.32
C ASP A 43 -20.47 6.99 -24.97
N MET A 44 -20.49 5.93 -24.16
CA MET A 44 -20.60 4.55 -24.62
C MET A 44 -22.01 4.15 -25.06
N GLY A 45 -22.99 5.07 -25.01
CA GLY A 45 -24.39 4.81 -25.33
C GLY A 45 -25.16 4.04 -24.25
N VAL A 46 -24.65 4.05 -23.01
CA VAL A 46 -25.21 3.34 -21.86
C VAL A 46 -25.78 4.36 -20.86
N PRO A 47 -27.08 4.30 -20.52
CA PRO A 47 -27.73 5.27 -19.62
C PRO A 47 -27.40 5.04 -18.13
N GLY A 48 -26.41 4.20 -17.82
CA GLY A 48 -26.19 3.61 -16.51
C GLY A 48 -26.84 2.23 -16.38
N PHE A 49 -26.66 1.62 -15.20
CA PHE A 49 -27.24 0.32 -14.87
C PHE A 49 -28.05 0.42 -13.59
N ASP A 50 -29.26 -0.13 -13.56
CA ASP A 50 -30.11 -0.14 -12.38
C ASP A 50 -30.63 -1.56 -12.13
N VAL A 51 -30.20 -2.14 -11.01
CA VAL A 51 -30.58 -3.49 -10.59
C VAL A 51 -31.43 -3.36 -9.34
N THR A 52 -32.76 -3.47 -9.51
CA THR A 52 -33.77 -3.37 -8.44
C THR A 52 -34.24 -4.75 -7.98
N ARG A 53 -33.30 -5.66 -7.68
CA ARG A 53 -33.59 -7.01 -7.17
C ARG A 53 -32.62 -7.36 -6.05
N GLU A 54 -33.07 -8.20 -5.13
CA GLU A 54 -32.22 -8.70 -4.04
C GLU A 54 -31.03 -9.50 -4.61
N ILE A 55 -29.81 -9.10 -4.23
CA ILE A 55 -28.55 -9.77 -4.56
C ILE A 55 -28.03 -10.44 -3.28
N THR A 56 -28.03 -11.77 -3.28
CA THR A 56 -27.60 -12.62 -2.15
C THR A 56 -26.33 -13.41 -2.43
N LYS A 57 -25.80 -13.29 -3.64
CA LYS A 57 -24.58 -13.91 -4.15
C LYS A 57 -24.01 -13.03 -5.26
N SER A 58 -22.83 -13.35 -5.74
CA SER A 58 -22.22 -12.66 -6.89
C SER A 58 -23.20 -12.56 -8.09
N SER A 59 -23.42 -11.34 -8.57
CA SER A 59 -24.25 -10.99 -9.72
C SER A 59 -23.56 -9.91 -10.54
N GLN A 60 -23.52 -10.11 -11.86
CA GLN A 60 -23.21 -9.04 -12.79
C GLN A 60 -24.35 -8.01 -12.77
N ILE A 61 -23.98 -6.74 -12.69
CA ILE A 61 -24.89 -5.59 -12.76
C ILE A 61 -25.06 -5.19 -14.24
N GLY A 62 -23.95 -5.10 -14.96
CA GLY A 62 -23.92 -4.70 -16.35
C GLY A 62 -22.50 -4.68 -16.92
N SER A 63 -22.38 -4.40 -18.21
CA SER A 63 -21.09 -4.18 -18.87
C SER A 63 -21.23 -3.24 -20.05
N ALA A 64 -20.14 -2.57 -20.43
CA ALA A 64 -20.07 -1.72 -21.61
C ALA A 64 -18.76 -1.96 -22.36
N GLU A 65 -18.79 -1.81 -23.68
CA GLU A 65 -17.57 -1.86 -24.50
C GLU A 65 -17.07 -0.44 -24.80
N PHE A 66 -15.75 -0.29 -24.84
CA PHE A 66 -15.10 0.95 -25.27
C PHE A 66 -13.83 0.64 -26.05
N SER A 67 -13.39 1.57 -26.88
CA SER A 67 -12.17 1.41 -27.67
C SER A 67 -11.09 2.40 -27.23
N LEU A 68 -9.86 1.92 -27.09
CA LEU A 68 -8.69 2.72 -26.81
C LEU A 68 -7.75 2.76 -28.04
N PRO A 69 -6.89 3.79 -28.16
CA PRO A 69 -5.89 3.87 -29.23
C PRO A 69 -5.02 2.61 -29.36
N SER A 70 -4.46 2.40 -30.55
CA SER A 70 -3.65 1.21 -30.86
C SER A 70 -2.37 1.07 -30.03
N ASP A 71 -1.93 2.15 -29.37
CA ASP A 71 -0.77 2.21 -28.49
C ASP A 71 -1.16 2.30 -26.99
N ALA A 72 -2.43 2.12 -26.66
CA ALA A 72 -2.92 2.22 -25.29
C ALA A 72 -2.33 1.12 -24.39
N ALA A 73 -1.67 1.56 -23.32
CA ALA A 73 -1.17 0.71 -22.25
C ALA A 73 -1.13 1.53 -20.96
N GLN A 74 -1.36 0.88 -19.82
CA GLN A 74 -1.16 1.49 -18.50
C GLN A 74 0.36 1.60 -18.22
N GLY A 75 0.85 2.77 -17.83
CA GLY A 75 2.24 2.92 -17.40
C GLY A 75 2.85 4.31 -17.62
N PRO A 76 4.19 4.44 -17.64
CA PRO A 76 4.88 5.73 -17.58
C PRO A 76 4.54 6.75 -18.68
N LYS A 77 3.95 6.31 -19.81
CA LYS A 77 3.54 7.19 -20.90
C LYS A 77 2.10 7.70 -20.77
N ALA A 78 1.23 6.92 -20.15
CA ALA A 78 -0.18 7.20 -20.00
C ALA A 78 -0.77 6.33 -18.90
N TRP A 79 -1.61 6.94 -18.08
CA TRP A 79 -2.40 6.27 -17.07
C TRP A 79 -3.87 6.41 -17.40
N TYR A 80 -4.63 5.39 -17.07
CA TYR A 80 -6.07 5.35 -17.19
C TYR A 80 -6.68 5.24 -15.81
N VAL A 81 -7.62 6.13 -15.53
CA VAL A 81 -8.34 6.26 -14.26
C VAL A 81 -9.81 5.99 -14.51
N LEU A 82 -10.40 5.12 -13.72
CA LEU A 82 -11.84 4.93 -13.64
C LEU A 82 -12.40 5.87 -12.57
N HIS A 83 -13.32 6.73 -12.97
CA HIS A 83 -14.21 7.48 -12.09
C HIS A 83 -15.49 6.67 -11.94
N PHE A 84 -15.68 6.07 -10.77
CA PHE A 84 -16.79 5.18 -10.46
C PHE A 84 -17.81 5.90 -9.58
N HIS A 85 -19.02 6.05 -10.10
CA HIS A 85 -20.16 6.64 -9.40
C HIS A 85 -21.27 5.59 -9.25
N VAL A 86 -21.56 5.23 -7.99
CA VAL A 86 -22.50 4.15 -7.66
C VAL A 86 -23.35 4.50 -6.45
N ALA A 87 -24.64 4.19 -6.53
CA ALA A 87 -25.55 4.18 -5.40
C ALA A 87 -25.97 2.74 -5.08
N VAL A 88 -26.03 2.44 -3.79
CA VAL A 88 -26.43 1.15 -3.25
C VAL A 88 -27.51 1.41 -2.21
N ILE A 89 -28.63 0.70 -2.33
CA ILE A 89 -29.58 0.57 -1.24
C ILE A 89 -29.37 -0.82 -0.69
N ASP A 90 -28.59 -0.88 0.38
CA ASP A 90 -28.33 -2.11 1.09
C ASP A 90 -29.52 -2.41 2.02
N THR A 91 -29.82 -3.69 2.19
CA THR A 91 -30.76 -4.14 3.22
C THR A 91 -29.94 -4.87 4.25
N PRO A 92 -29.24 -4.15 5.15
CA PRO A 92 -28.20 -4.74 5.99
C PRO A 92 -28.76 -5.95 6.75
N GLY A 93 -28.20 -7.12 6.46
CA GLY A 93 -28.33 -8.27 7.35
C GLY A 93 -27.61 -7.98 8.68
N SER A 94 -27.98 -8.66 9.75
CA SER A 94 -27.32 -8.50 11.06
C SER A 94 -25.87 -9.00 11.09
N ALA A 95 -25.44 -9.72 10.05
CA ALA A 95 -24.06 -10.18 9.85
C ALA A 95 -23.78 -10.38 8.36
N GLY A 96 -22.60 -10.02 7.88
CA GLY A 96 -22.19 -10.23 6.49
C GLY A 96 -21.41 -9.05 5.93
N THR A 97 -20.98 -9.15 4.69
CA THR A 97 -20.34 -8.07 3.94
C THR A 97 -20.92 -8.12 2.54
N ALA A 98 -21.11 -6.98 1.91
CA ALA A 98 -21.40 -6.91 0.49
C ALA A 98 -20.38 -6.01 -0.19
N ASP A 99 -20.24 -6.16 -1.49
CA ASP A 99 -19.41 -5.30 -2.29
C ASP A 99 -20.03 -4.95 -3.64
N VAL A 100 -19.57 -3.83 -4.17
CA VAL A 100 -19.82 -3.41 -5.54
C VAL A 100 -18.48 -3.07 -6.16
N SER A 101 -18.21 -3.63 -7.33
CA SER A 101 -16.93 -3.46 -8.02
C SER A 101 -17.12 -3.09 -9.48
N ALA A 102 -16.08 -2.49 -10.03
CA ALA A 102 -15.93 -2.26 -11.45
C ALA A 102 -14.57 -2.82 -11.91
N SER A 103 -14.60 -3.58 -12.99
CA SER A 103 -13.43 -4.24 -13.58
C SER A 103 -13.29 -3.86 -15.04
N THR A 104 -12.05 -3.82 -15.53
CA THR A 104 -11.76 -3.64 -16.97
C THR A 104 -11.04 -4.86 -17.48
N ASN A 105 -11.56 -5.50 -18.53
CA ASN A 105 -11.03 -6.77 -19.06
C ASN A 105 -10.80 -7.84 -17.97
N GLY A 106 -11.71 -7.96 -17.00
CA GLY A 106 -11.58 -8.89 -15.86
C GLY A 106 -10.60 -8.48 -14.77
N ALA A 107 -9.99 -7.29 -14.83
CA ALA A 107 -9.11 -6.76 -13.80
C ALA A 107 -9.80 -5.65 -12.99
N THR A 108 -10.01 -5.90 -11.69
CA THR A 108 -10.74 -4.98 -10.80
C THR A 108 -10.02 -3.65 -10.63
N ALA A 109 -10.73 -2.55 -10.91
CA ALA A 109 -10.23 -1.20 -10.82
C ALA A 109 -10.87 -0.41 -9.67
N ALA A 110 -12.14 -0.63 -9.36
CA ALA A 110 -12.81 0.04 -8.24
C ALA A 110 -13.58 -0.98 -7.39
N HIS A 111 -13.64 -0.71 -6.08
CA HIS A 111 -14.28 -1.59 -5.10
C HIS A 111 -14.83 -0.77 -3.94
N VAL A 112 -16.13 -0.94 -3.69
CA VAL A 112 -16.86 -0.39 -2.55
C VAL A 112 -17.27 -1.56 -1.68
N VAL A 113 -16.87 -1.55 -0.41
CA VAL A 113 -17.21 -2.57 0.58
C VAL A 113 -18.26 -2.00 1.52
N LEU A 114 -19.31 -2.76 1.75
CA LEU A 114 -20.43 -2.44 2.64
C LEU A 114 -20.46 -3.48 3.78
N ASN A 115 -20.48 -3.00 5.02
CA ASN A 115 -20.56 -3.82 6.22
C ASN A 115 -21.71 -3.34 7.13
N PRO A 116 -22.34 -4.23 7.92
CA PRO A 116 -23.29 -3.84 8.95
C PRO A 116 -22.63 -2.88 9.95
N GLY A 117 -23.27 -1.73 10.18
CA GLY A 117 -22.80 -0.75 11.15
C GLY A 117 -23.03 -1.23 12.59
N VAL A 118 -22.09 -0.92 13.49
CA VAL A 118 -22.19 -1.28 14.92
C VAL A 118 -23.44 -0.69 15.58
N ALA A 119 -23.89 0.48 15.11
CA ALA A 119 -25.08 1.17 15.60
C ALA A 119 -26.36 0.84 14.79
N GLY A 120 -26.34 -0.22 13.96
CA GLY A 120 -27.29 -0.41 12.88
C GLY A 120 -26.83 0.32 11.61
N GLY A 121 -27.60 0.27 10.53
CA GLY A 121 -27.21 0.88 9.25
C GLY A 121 -26.03 0.16 8.56
N VAL A 122 -25.29 0.90 7.74
CA VAL A 122 -24.22 0.38 6.89
C VAL A 122 -22.98 1.26 7.01
N ASP A 123 -21.86 0.64 7.39
CA ASP A 123 -20.53 1.21 7.24
C ASP A 123 -19.99 0.88 5.85
N TRP A 124 -19.47 1.87 5.15
CA TRP A 124 -18.91 1.67 3.81
C TRP A 124 -17.47 2.17 3.72
N SER A 125 -16.71 1.58 2.80
CA SER A 125 -15.35 1.99 2.51
C SER A 125 -14.98 1.72 1.06
N THR A 126 -14.12 2.57 0.49
CA THR A 126 -13.48 2.35 -0.80
C THR A 126 -12.02 1.96 -0.61
N GLY A 127 -11.47 1.25 -1.59
CA GLY A 127 -10.02 1.04 -1.72
C GLY A 127 -9.52 1.69 -3.00
N GLY A 128 -8.57 2.60 -2.89
CA GLY A 128 -8.10 3.40 -4.02
C GLY A 128 -6.60 3.67 -3.98
N ILE A 129 -6.00 3.67 -5.17
CA ILE A 129 -4.68 4.26 -5.38
C ILE A 129 -4.86 5.70 -5.85
N ALA A 130 -5.71 6.01 -6.84
CA ALA A 130 -5.80 7.38 -7.36
C ALA A 130 -6.28 8.39 -6.31
N GLU A 131 -7.27 8.01 -5.50
CA GLU A 131 -7.75 8.78 -4.35
C GLU A 131 -7.48 8.06 -3.03
N PRO A 132 -7.42 8.80 -1.90
CA PRO A 132 -7.40 8.20 -0.57
C PRO A 132 -8.58 7.26 -0.33
N ASP A 133 -8.37 6.24 0.51
CA ASP A 133 -9.47 5.43 1.06
C ASP A 133 -10.55 6.34 1.64
N GLN A 134 -11.77 6.23 1.12
CA GLN A 134 -12.93 6.91 1.65
C GLN A 134 -13.70 5.96 2.56
N ARG A 135 -14.31 6.49 3.61
CA ARG A 135 -15.15 5.72 4.54
C ARG A 135 -16.31 6.57 5.00
N GLY A 136 -17.43 5.93 5.27
CA GLY A 136 -18.60 6.60 5.82
C GLY A 136 -19.57 5.63 6.46
N HIS A 137 -20.65 6.20 6.98
CA HIS A 137 -21.73 5.49 7.62
C HIS A 137 -23.06 6.00 7.08
N SER A 138 -23.99 5.09 6.80
CA SER A 138 -25.36 5.40 6.42
C SER A 138 -26.35 4.72 7.37
N ALA A 139 -27.18 5.52 8.03
CA ALA A 139 -28.14 5.02 9.01
C ALA A 139 -29.36 4.34 8.35
N ASP A 140 -29.73 4.73 7.14
CA ASP A 140 -30.87 4.18 6.40
C ASP A 140 -30.48 3.08 5.39
N GLY A 141 -29.18 2.78 5.27
CA GLY A 141 -28.64 1.77 4.36
C GLY A 141 -28.51 2.26 2.91
N ALA A 142 -28.81 3.53 2.62
CA ALA A 142 -28.57 4.14 1.32
C ALA A 142 -27.16 4.76 1.28
N VAL A 143 -26.34 4.31 0.34
CA VAL A 143 -24.94 4.74 0.18
C VAL A 143 -24.74 5.19 -1.26
N GLU A 144 -24.27 6.42 -1.45
CA GLU A 144 -23.80 6.93 -2.76
C GLU A 144 -22.30 7.22 -2.65
N VAL A 145 -21.53 6.68 -3.58
CA VAL A 145 -20.06 6.77 -3.59
C VAL A 145 -19.58 7.31 -4.92
N HIS A 146 -18.69 8.29 -4.83
CA HIS A 146 -17.88 8.80 -5.94
C HIS A 146 -16.42 8.49 -5.62
N MET A 147 -15.76 7.70 -6.46
CA MET A 147 -14.35 7.40 -6.29
C MET A 147 -13.60 7.36 -7.61
N ALA A 148 -12.33 7.70 -7.58
CA ALA A 148 -11.42 7.49 -8.69
C ALA A 148 -10.34 6.46 -8.35
N ASN A 149 -10.03 5.56 -9.29
CA ASN A 149 -8.89 4.66 -9.16
C ASN A 149 -8.21 4.34 -10.49
N TYR A 150 -6.90 4.11 -10.44
CA TYR A 150 -6.14 3.67 -11.61
C TYR A 150 -6.58 2.26 -12.03
N LEU A 151 -6.71 2.05 -13.34
CA LEU A 151 -6.86 0.72 -13.89
C LEU A 151 -5.63 -0.14 -13.59
N GLN A 152 -5.82 -1.46 -13.47
CA GLN A 152 -4.70 -2.39 -13.40
C GLN A 152 -3.99 -2.46 -14.75
N PHE A 153 -2.70 -2.85 -14.75
CA PHE A 153 -1.92 -3.00 -15.98
C PHE A 153 -2.58 -3.93 -17.01
N SER A 154 -3.15 -5.04 -16.57
CA SER A 154 -3.89 -5.98 -17.42
C SER A 154 -5.30 -5.50 -17.80
N GLY A 155 -5.81 -4.45 -17.16
CA GLY A 155 -7.12 -3.87 -17.45
C GLY A 155 -7.14 -2.95 -18.66
N VAL A 156 -5.97 -2.58 -19.20
CA VAL A 156 -5.81 -1.70 -20.36
C VAL A 156 -5.16 -2.43 -21.50
N LYS A 157 -5.81 -2.46 -22.68
CA LYS A 157 -5.20 -2.91 -23.92
C LYS A 157 -5.60 -2.02 -25.09
N ALA A 158 -4.80 -2.06 -26.15
CA ALA A 158 -5.10 -1.43 -27.42
C ALA A 158 -6.41 -1.98 -28.03
N GLY A 159 -7.19 -1.10 -28.67
CA GLY A 159 -8.44 -1.47 -29.35
C GLY A 159 -9.60 -1.69 -28.37
N ARG A 160 -10.40 -2.73 -28.61
CA ARG A 160 -11.63 -2.98 -27.84
C ARG A 160 -11.34 -3.47 -26.43
N ASN A 161 -11.97 -2.85 -25.45
CA ASN A 161 -11.95 -3.17 -24.03
C ASN A 161 -13.40 -3.33 -23.54
N THR A 162 -13.56 -3.96 -22.36
CA THR A 162 -14.85 -4.09 -21.68
C THR A 162 -14.71 -3.56 -20.26
N ILE A 163 -15.69 -2.79 -19.80
CA ILE A 163 -15.89 -2.48 -18.38
C ILE A 163 -17.07 -3.30 -17.86
N GLU A 164 -16.90 -3.93 -16.71
CA GLU A 164 -17.87 -4.83 -16.08
C GLU A 164 -18.15 -4.36 -14.67
N PHE A 165 -19.42 -4.34 -14.29
CA PHE A 165 -19.89 -3.98 -12.96
C PHE A 165 -20.48 -5.20 -12.28
N GLN A 166 -20.10 -5.42 -11.03
CA GLN A 166 -20.49 -6.60 -10.26
C GLN A 166 -20.86 -6.21 -8.85
N ALA A 167 -21.84 -6.91 -8.29
CA ALA A 167 -22.19 -6.85 -6.89
C ALA A 167 -22.14 -8.24 -6.29
N GLU A 168 -21.52 -8.38 -5.12
CA GLU A 168 -21.51 -9.63 -4.37
C GLU A 168 -21.98 -9.42 -2.94
N ALA A 169 -22.59 -10.45 -2.39
CA ALA A 169 -23.02 -10.49 -1.00
C ALA A 169 -22.47 -11.76 -0.35
N PHE A 170 -21.93 -11.61 0.85
CA PHE A 170 -21.27 -12.65 1.62
C PHE A 170 -21.96 -12.83 2.98
N GLY A 171 -22.03 -14.07 3.45
CA GLY A 171 -22.69 -14.41 4.71
C GLY A 171 -24.21 -14.22 4.61
N SER A 172 -24.79 -13.45 5.52
CA SER A 172 -26.22 -13.09 5.51
C SER A 172 -26.49 -11.67 4.99
N SER A 173 -25.52 -11.02 4.33
CA SER A 173 -25.72 -9.72 3.68
C SER A 173 -26.60 -9.83 2.44
N LYS A 174 -27.29 -8.75 2.09
CA LYS A 174 -28.22 -8.67 0.95
C LYS A 174 -28.27 -7.25 0.38
N LEU A 175 -27.89 -7.08 -0.89
CA LEU A 175 -28.06 -5.80 -1.56
C LEU A 175 -29.47 -5.72 -2.18
N GLY A 176 -30.23 -4.68 -1.85
CA GLY A 176 -31.60 -4.51 -2.35
C GLY A 176 -31.65 -3.84 -3.73
N ARG A 177 -30.81 -2.80 -3.92
CA ARG A 177 -30.66 -2.10 -5.20
C ARG A 177 -29.21 -1.68 -5.41
N VAL A 178 -28.75 -1.79 -6.64
CA VAL A 178 -27.47 -1.20 -7.08
C VAL A 178 -27.71 -0.38 -8.34
N HIS A 179 -27.25 0.86 -8.33
CA HIS A 179 -27.36 1.79 -9.44
C HIS A 179 -25.99 2.35 -9.81
N VAL A 180 -25.50 2.03 -11.00
CA VAL A 180 -24.28 2.61 -11.58
C VAL A 180 -24.69 3.77 -12.48
N PHE A 181 -24.20 4.97 -12.17
CA PHE A 181 -24.63 6.18 -12.85
C PHE A 181 -23.97 6.34 -14.23
N PRO A 182 -24.65 6.97 -15.21
CA PRO A 182 -24.15 7.17 -16.58
C PRO A 182 -22.89 8.03 -16.69
N ASP A 183 -22.57 8.82 -15.67
CA ASP A 183 -21.37 9.66 -15.58
C ASP A 183 -20.13 8.89 -15.12
N THR A 184 -20.25 7.62 -14.73
CA THR A 184 -19.11 6.72 -14.54
C THR A 184 -18.26 6.71 -15.81
N CYS A 185 -16.96 6.98 -15.70
CA CYS A 185 -16.17 7.30 -16.88
C CYS A 185 -14.68 6.91 -16.78
N LEU A 186 -14.05 6.76 -17.94
CA LEU A 186 -12.63 6.46 -18.10
C LEU A 186 -11.87 7.71 -18.55
N GLU A 187 -10.91 8.15 -17.74
CA GLU A 187 -10.02 9.26 -18.05
C GLU A 187 -8.64 8.73 -18.45
N LYS A 188 -8.07 9.28 -19.52
CA LYS A 188 -6.63 9.17 -19.81
C LYS A 188 -5.90 10.37 -19.22
N THR A 189 -4.90 10.12 -18.40
CA THR A 189 -4.11 11.15 -17.71
C THR A 189 -2.61 10.88 -17.86
N ASP A 190 -1.82 11.95 -17.79
CA ASP A 190 -0.35 11.89 -17.66
C ASP A 190 0.09 11.76 -16.19
N LYS A 191 -0.86 11.90 -15.25
CA LYS A 191 -0.61 11.75 -13.83
C LYS A 191 -0.41 10.29 -13.46
N SER A 192 0.72 9.99 -12.85
CA SER A 192 1.01 8.64 -12.35
C SER A 192 0.51 8.48 -10.92
N PRO A 193 0.29 7.23 -10.47
CA PRO A 193 0.15 6.94 -9.05
C PRO A 193 1.32 7.52 -8.26
N ASP A 194 1.05 8.00 -7.04
CA ASP A 194 2.13 8.37 -6.12
C ASP A 194 3.00 7.15 -5.85
N GLN A 195 4.30 7.32 -6.05
CA GLN A 195 5.30 6.29 -5.86
C GLN A 195 6.49 6.92 -5.14
N VAL A 196 6.99 6.25 -4.09
CA VAL A 196 8.17 6.72 -3.37
C VAL A 196 9.26 5.69 -3.47
N GLN A 197 10.37 6.08 -4.06
CA GLN A 197 11.61 5.34 -3.93
C GLN A 197 12.27 5.70 -2.61
N LEU A 198 12.33 4.72 -1.70
CA LEU A 198 13.05 4.80 -0.44
C LEU A 198 14.47 4.25 -0.62
N SER A 199 15.48 5.03 -0.24
CA SER A 199 16.85 4.56 -0.11
C SER A 199 17.38 4.86 1.29
N THR A 200 18.17 3.95 1.83
CA THR A 200 18.67 4.05 3.20
C THR A 200 20.15 3.68 3.26
N HIS A 201 20.87 4.31 4.18
CA HIS A 201 22.29 4.06 4.38
C HIS A 201 22.66 4.19 5.86
N VAL A 202 23.31 3.18 6.42
CA VAL A 202 23.81 3.22 7.80
C VAL A 202 25.11 4.01 7.82
N THR A 203 25.15 5.11 8.58
CA THR A 203 26.30 6.03 8.59
C THR A 203 27.52 5.42 9.29
N ALA A 204 27.29 4.57 10.30
CA ALA A 204 28.34 3.91 11.05
C ALA A 204 28.81 2.63 10.34
N GLN A 205 30.11 2.51 10.10
CA GLN A 205 30.71 1.28 9.55
C GLN A 205 30.64 0.10 10.53
N HIS A 206 30.70 0.39 11.83
CA HIS A 206 30.65 -0.61 12.90
C HIS A 206 29.74 -0.11 14.01
N VAL A 207 28.68 -0.87 14.31
CA VAL A 207 27.77 -0.59 15.42
C VAL A 207 28.14 -1.49 16.59
N THR A 208 28.28 -0.92 17.78
CA THR A 208 28.61 -1.67 19.00
C THR A 208 27.57 -1.46 20.08
N VAL A 209 27.39 -2.46 20.96
CA VAL A 209 26.46 -2.34 22.09
C VAL A 209 26.77 -1.08 22.92
N GLY A 210 25.73 -0.30 23.21
CA GLY A 210 25.78 0.93 23.99
C GLY A 210 25.99 2.20 23.17
N THR A 211 26.36 2.08 21.88
CA THR A 211 26.59 3.24 21.00
C THR A 211 25.32 3.69 20.30
N ASN A 212 25.27 4.99 20.00
CA ASN A 212 24.29 5.54 19.07
C ASN A 212 24.82 5.39 17.64
N PHE A 213 23.92 5.16 16.69
CA PHE A 213 24.21 5.15 15.27
C PHE A 213 23.03 5.75 14.51
N SER A 214 23.27 6.13 13.26
CA SER A 214 22.29 6.85 12.47
C SER A 214 22.11 6.23 11.10
N VAL A 215 20.86 6.19 10.64
CA VAL A 215 20.49 5.76 9.29
C VAL A 215 20.05 6.99 8.50
N GLN A 216 20.79 7.30 7.43
CA GLN A 216 20.38 8.28 6.45
C GLN A 216 19.23 7.70 5.63
N VAL A 217 18.21 8.50 5.41
CA VAL A 217 17.04 8.17 4.60
C VAL A 217 16.94 9.20 3.48
N LYS A 218 16.76 8.72 2.26
CA LYS A 218 16.36 9.57 1.14
C LYS A 218 15.09 9.03 0.51
N LEU A 219 14.15 9.94 0.28
CA LEU A 219 12.92 9.69 -0.43
C LEU A 219 13.01 10.39 -1.78
N HIS A 220 12.66 9.68 -2.84
CA HIS A 220 12.48 10.25 -4.17
C HIS A 220 11.04 9.98 -4.62
N ASN A 221 10.29 11.04 -4.91
CA ASN A 221 8.96 10.95 -5.47
C ASN A 221 9.05 10.61 -6.96
N GLN A 222 8.60 9.42 -7.31
CA GLN A 222 8.49 8.94 -8.69
C GLN A 222 7.10 9.21 -9.27
N GLY A 223 6.18 9.75 -8.47
CA GLY A 223 4.87 10.20 -8.88
C GLY A 223 4.90 11.56 -9.59
N SER A 224 3.85 11.88 -10.34
CA SER A 224 3.67 13.19 -10.98
C SER A 224 3.18 14.29 -10.03
N GLY A 225 2.59 13.92 -8.90
CA GLY A 225 2.00 14.85 -7.92
C GLY A 225 2.80 14.92 -6.62
N ALA A 226 2.65 16.03 -5.88
CA ALA A 226 3.23 16.16 -4.55
C ALA A 226 2.54 15.20 -3.58
N ILE A 227 3.33 14.50 -2.75
CA ILE A 227 2.82 13.59 -1.73
C ILE A 227 2.69 14.35 -0.42
N LEU A 228 1.47 14.51 0.07
CA LEU A 228 1.17 15.27 1.28
C LEU A 228 1.16 14.39 2.52
N GLY A 229 1.72 14.90 3.61
CA GLY A 229 1.70 14.27 4.93
C GLY A 229 2.39 12.91 4.97
N ALA A 230 3.45 12.72 4.19
CA ALA A 230 4.20 11.47 4.20
C ALA A 230 4.89 11.28 5.57
N ARG A 231 5.02 10.03 5.98
CA ARG A 231 5.62 9.63 7.25
C ARG A 231 6.63 8.52 6.99
N VAL A 232 7.84 8.70 7.49
CA VAL A 232 8.84 7.64 7.56
C VAL A 232 8.66 6.95 8.90
N LEU A 233 8.24 5.69 8.86
CA LEU A 233 8.00 4.87 10.05
C LEU A 233 9.15 3.89 10.24
N MET A 234 9.53 3.67 11.49
CA MET A 234 10.56 2.72 11.87
C MET A 234 9.95 1.60 12.71
N GLN A 235 10.20 0.36 12.31
CA GLN A 235 9.88 -0.83 13.06
C GLN A 235 11.16 -1.62 13.34
N VAL A 236 11.39 -1.93 14.62
CA VAL A 236 12.58 -2.63 15.08
C VAL A 236 12.17 -3.96 15.68
N ASP A 237 12.82 -5.05 15.25
CA ASP A 237 12.54 -6.38 15.78
C ASP A 237 13.56 -6.78 16.85
N GLY A 238 13.11 -7.58 17.83
CA GLY A 238 14.01 -8.32 18.73
C GLY A 238 14.72 -7.51 19.84
N GLY A 239 14.39 -6.23 20.03
CA GLY A 239 14.82 -5.42 21.18
C GLY A 239 16.32 -5.11 21.28
N GLY A 240 17.14 -5.56 20.34
CA GLY A 240 18.58 -5.29 20.32
C GLY A 240 18.96 -3.93 19.76
N ILE A 241 18.01 -3.21 19.17
CA ILE A 241 18.12 -1.82 18.73
C ILE A 241 16.88 -1.08 19.26
N ALA A 242 17.03 0.20 19.58
CA ALA A 242 15.91 1.09 19.89
C ALA A 242 16.06 2.44 19.18
N PRO A 243 14.96 3.08 18.75
CA PRO A 243 15.00 4.47 18.29
C PRO A 243 15.53 5.38 19.40
N ALA A 244 16.47 6.26 19.07
CA ALA A 244 16.97 7.28 19.99
C ALA A 244 16.09 8.55 20.00
N SER A 245 15.27 8.71 18.97
CA SER A 245 14.30 9.79 18.79
C SER A 245 12.88 9.23 18.59
N ASN A 246 11.93 10.09 18.22
CA ASN A 246 10.60 9.67 17.79
C ASN A 246 10.70 8.56 16.73
N SER A 247 9.84 7.54 16.86
CA SER A 247 9.78 6.39 15.95
C SER A 247 9.27 6.71 14.54
N GLN A 248 9.00 7.98 14.27
CA GLN A 248 8.50 8.47 13.00
C GLN A 248 9.03 9.87 12.68
N VAL A 249 9.20 10.15 11.39
CA VAL A 249 9.51 11.49 10.86
C VAL A 249 8.40 11.91 9.90
N GLN A 250 7.87 13.12 10.10
CA GLN A 250 6.88 13.70 9.20
C GLN A 250 7.57 14.46 8.07
N VAL A 251 7.08 14.25 6.85
CA VAL A 251 7.43 14.97 5.64
C VAL A 251 6.13 15.61 5.15
N PRO A 252 5.84 16.87 5.54
CA PRO A 252 4.56 17.51 5.26
C PRO A 252 4.21 17.52 3.77
N GLU A 253 5.23 17.63 2.93
CA GLU A 253 5.11 17.62 1.47
C GLU A 253 6.39 17.05 0.86
N LEU A 254 6.25 16.10 -0.07
CA LEU A 254 7.33 15.51 -0.85
C LEU A 254 7.04 15.75 -2.35
N THR A 255 7.69 16.76 -2.94
CA THR A 255 7.55 17.11 -4.36
C THR A 255 8.49 16.30 -5.24
N THR A 256 9.79 16.30 -4.94
CA THR A 256 10.81 15.56 -5.69
C THR A 256 11.68 14.72 -4.76
N ASP A 257 12.50 15.37 -3.94
CA ASP A 257 13.43 14.68 -3.06
C ASP A 257 13.28 15.16 -1.61
N TRP A 258 13.46 14.25 -0.67
CA TRP A 258 13.63 14.56 0.74
C TRP A 258 14.76 13.73 1.32
N SER A 259 15.51 14.29 2.25
CA SER A 259 16.55 13.58 3.00
C SER A 259 16.42 13.88 4.48
N GLY A 260 16.66 12.86 5.29
CA GLY A 260 16.66 12.99 6.74
C GLY A 260 17.45 11.88 7.40
N GLN A 261 17.56 11.98 8.72
CA GLN A 261 18.34 11.06 9.53
C GLN A 261 17.47 10.46 10.64
N LEU A 262 17.66 9.18 10.86
CA LEU A 262 17.01 8.41 11.91
C LEU A 262 18.07 7.92 12.90
N ASP A 263 17.95 8.30 14.16
CA ASP A 263 18.93 7.96 15.18
C ASP A 263 18.46 6.76 16.02
N PHE A 264 19.41 5.89 16.34
CA PHE A 264 19.17 4.64 17.06
C PHE A 264 20.24 4.42 18.12
N LYS A 265 19.92 3.57 19.10
CA LYS A 265 20.84 3.05 20.10
C LYS A 265 20.91 1.54 19.98
N ALA A 266 22.13 1.00 19.96
CA ALA A 266 22.37 -0.43 19.99
C ALA A 266 22.33 -0.95 21.43
N LEU A 267 21.45 -1.91 21.70
CA LEU A 267 21.18 -2.44 23.05
C LEU A 267 21.74 -3.84 23.27
N ALA A 268 21.78 -4.68 22.23
CA ALA A 268 22.29 -6.05 22.33
C ALA A 268 23.12 -6.42 21.11
N ALA A 269 24.12 -7.27 21.30
CA ALA A 269 24.94 -7.79 20.21
C ALA A 269 24.16 -8.83 19.40
N GLY A 270 24.47 -8.95 18.11
CA GLY A 270 23.78 -9.83 17.18
C GLY A 270 23.41 -9.12 15.88
N ASN A 271 22.70 -9.83 15.01
CA ASN A 271 22.12 -9.25 13.80
C ASN A 271 20.67 -8.88 14.09
N HIS A 272 20.34 -7.60 13.89
CA HIS A 272 18.99 -7.09 14.15
C HIS A 272 18.39 -6.53 12.88
N THR A 273 17.08 -6.70 12.75
CA THR A 273 16.33 -6.22 11.59
C THR A 273 15.70 -4.87 11.91
N LEU A 274 15.92 -3.91 11.01
CA LEU A 274 15.27 -2.60 11.05
C LEU A 274 14.46 -2.44 9.77
N GLN A 275 13.14 -2.36 9.91
CA GLN A 275 12.25 -2.06 8.80
C GLN A 275 11.94 -0.56 8.79
N ILE A 276 12.15 0.08 7.65
CA ILE A 276 11.80 1.48 7.42
C ILE A 276 10.76 1.50 6.31
N THR A 277 9.60 2.10 6.58
CA THR A 277 8.52 2.24 5.60
C THR A 277 8.13 3.69 5.43
N VAL A 278 7.55 4.00 4.27
CA VAL A 278 6.96 5.29 3.95
C VAL A 278 5.46 5.09 3.83
N SER A 279 4.69 5.94 4.49
CA SER A 279 3.23 5.90 4.45
C SER A 279 2.64 7.31 4.42
N THR A 280 1.39 7.43 4.02
CA THR A 280 0.55 8.60 4.26
C THR A 280 -0.71 8.16 4.99
N ALA A 281 -1.54 9.11 5.43
CA ALA A 281 -2.87 8.79 5.97
C ALA A 281 -3.74 8.06 4.92
N ALA A 282 -3.58 8.43 3.66
CA ALA A 282 -4.30 7.86 2.52
C ALA A 282 -3.74 6.52 2.05
N ARG A 283 -2.43 6.30 2.17
CA ARG A 283 -1.74 5.12 1.63
C ARG A 283 -0.75 4.56 2.66
N PRO A 284 -1.10 3.47 3.36
CA PRO A 284 -0.29 2.95 4.48
C PRO A 284 1.06 2.35 4.05
N ASN A 285 1.26 2.10 2.76
CA ASN A 285 2.51 1.56 2.22
C ASN A 285 2.83 2.18 0.85
N LEU A 286 3.63 3.23 0.83
CA LEU A 286 4.18 3.86 -0.38
C LEU A 286 5.53 3.26 -0.80
N GLY A 287 6.18 2.54 0.11
CA GLY A 287 7.50 1.96 -0.09
C GLY A 287 8.10 1.51 1.24
N GLY A 288 9.07 0.60 1.18
CA GLY A 288 9.72 0.10 2.38
C GLY A 288 11.04 -0.61 2.06
N THR A 289 11.89 -0.69 3.08
CA THR A 289 13.14 -1.42 3.02
C THR A 289 13.45 -2.05 4.37
N THR A 290 14.21 -3.14 4.33
CA THR A 290 14.62 -3.88 5.51
C THR A 290 16.14 -3.90 5.57
N LEU A 291 16.69 -3.36 6.65
CA LEU A 291 18.12 -3.31 6.92
C LEU A 291 18.51 -4.38 7.93
N LEU A 292 19.58 -5.10 7.63
CA LEU A 292 20.25 -5.96 8.60
C LEU A 292 21.38 -5.18 9.27
N ILE A 293 21.27 -4.96 10.57
CA ILE A 293 22.23 -4.19 11.36
C ILE A 293 23.06 -5.15 12.23
N PRO A 294 24.33 -5.38 11.88
CA PRO A 294 25.23 -6.15 12.72
C PRO A 294 25.68 -5.29 13.91
N VAL A 295 25.37 -5.72 15.12
CA VAL A 295 25.81 -5.09 16.37
C VAL A 295 26.85 -5.97 17.05
N ALA A 296 28.09 -5.46 17.13
CA ALA A 296 29.17 -6.15 17.81
C ALA A 296 29.09 -5.95 19.34
N LYS A 297 29.56 -6.95 20.09
CA LYS A 297 29.80 -6.77 21.53
C LYS A 297 30.85 -5.68 21.72
N HIS A 298 30.63 -4.80 22.69
CA HIS A 298 31.65 -3.85 23.10
C HIS A 298 32.83 -4.63 23.68
N THR A 299 33.88 -4.83 22.88
CA THR A 299 35.08 -5.49 23.35
C THR A 299 35.85 -4.40 24.09
N ARG A 300 35.74 -4.38 25.44
CA ARG A 300 36.68 -3.57 26.21
C ARG A 300 38.05 -4.10 25.83
N LEU A 301 38.85 -3.29 25.14
CA LEU A 301 40.26 -3.60 24.93
C LEU A 301 40.80 -3.98 26.29
N ASN A 302 41.15 -5.25 26.46
CA ASN A 302 41.70 -5.71 27.71
C ASN A 302 43.09 -5.10 27.79
N VAL A 303 43.17 -3.89 28.34
CA VAL A 303 44.43 -3.15 28.51
C VAL A 303 45.24 -3.70 29.67
N LEU A 304 44.67 -4.58 30.51
CA LEU A 304 45.41 -5.25 31.59
C LEU A 304 46.72 -5.92 31.11
N PRO A 305 46.75 -6.74 30.05
CA PRO A 305 48.01 -7.31 29.56
C PRO A 305 49.03 -6.25 29.10
N TRP A 306 48.58 -5.14 28.50
CA TRP A 306 49.47 -4.03 28.12
C TRP A 306 50.00 -3.28 29.34
N ILE A 307 49.14 -3.00 30.32
CA ILE A 307 49.51 -2.37 31.58
C ILE A 307 50.50 -3.27 32.33
N ALA A 308 50.24 -4.58 32.41
CA ALA A 308 51.13 -5.55 33.04
C ALA A 308 52.49 -5.62 32.34
N ALA A 309 52.53 -5.59 31.01
CA ALA A 309 53.77 -5.55 30.24
C ALA A 309 54.58 -4.27 30.50
N VAL A 310 53.92 -3.10 30.50
CA VAL A 310 54.58 -1.81 30.83
C VAL A 310 55.12 -1.82 32.26
N ILE A 311 54.35 -2.32 33.22
CA ILE A 311 54.79 -2.47 34.62
C ILE A 311 56.01 -3.40 34.73
N ALA A 312 55.99 -4.55 34.05
CA ALA A 312 57.12 -5.49 34.05
C ALA A 312 58.40 -4.86 33.49
N VAL A 313 58.31 -4.10 32.40
CA VAL A 313 59.45 -3.36 31.81
C VAL A 313 59.98 -2.31 32.78
N LEU A 314 59.12 -1.57 33.46
CA LEU A 314 59.52 -0.58 34.46
C LEU A 314 60.22 -1.21 35.66
N PHE A 315 59.70 -2.33 36.19
CA PHE A 315 60.36 -3.07 37.28
C PHE A 315 61.72 -3.63 36.85
N PHE A 316 61.84 -4.13 35.62
CA PHE A 316 63.11 -4.64 35.10
C PHE A 316 64.14 -3.53 34.95
N ALA A 317 63.74 -2.36 34.42
CA ALA A 317 64.60 -1.19 34.29
C ALA A 317 65.05 -0.64 35.66
N LEU A 318 64.16 -0.62 36.65
CA LEU A 318 64.47 -0.20 38.01
C LEU A 318 65.43 -1.19 38.70
N GLY A 319 65.15 -2.49 38.62
CA GLY A 319 66.02 -3.54 39.15
C GLY A 319 67.42 -3.51 38.53
N TYR A 320 67.51 -3.29 37.20
CA TYR A 320 68.78 -3.13 36.50
C TYR A 320 69.56 -1.90 36.99
N ARG A 321 68.90 -0.75 37.21
CA ARG A 321 69.54 0.45 37.77
C ARG A 321 70.07 0.21 39.19
N LEU A 322 69.29 -0.43 40.07
CA LEU A 322 69.68 -0.73 41.45
C LEU A 322 70.88 -1.70 41.51
N LEU A 323 70.89 -2.73 40.67
CA LEU A 323 72.02 -3.66 40.56
C LEU A 323 73.29 -2.97 40.03
N ARG A 324 73.15 -2.01 39.11
CA ARG A 324 74.27 -1.24 38.58
C ARG A 324 74.87 -0.29 39.63
N SER A 325 74.04 0.38 40.44
CA SER A 325 74.53 1.24 41.53
C SER A 325 75.18 0.47 42.69
N ALA A 326 74.82 -0.80 42.90
CA ALA A 326 75.43 -1.61 43.95
C ALA A 326 76.83 -2.14 43.58
N ARG A 327 77.27 -2.02 42.32
CA ARG A 327 78.59 -2.46 41.85
C ARG A 327 79.61 -1.34 41.68
N SER A 328 79.19 -0.08 41.89
CA SER A 328 80.05 1.11 41.93
C SER A 328 80.30 1.53 43.36
#